data_AF-A0A0D6AMP9-F1
#
_entry.id   AF-A0A0D6AMP9-F1
#
_cell.length_a   1.000
_cell.length_b   1.000
_cell.length_c   1.000
_cell.angle_alpha   90.00
_cell.angle_beta   90.00
_cell.angle_gamma   90.00
#
_symmetry.space_group_name_H-M   'P 1'
#
loop_
_entity.id
_entity.type
_entity.pdbx_description
1 polymer ?
#
loop_
_entity_poly.entity_id
_entity_poly.type
_entity_poly.pdbx_seq_one_letter_code
_entity_poly.pdbx_strand_id
1 'polypeptide(L)'
;MPVKFNLLEDEDIEQAEFIFSAIREYVNRNLQEKIDYGLIPNCGNKPVLFKAGAEKLCRLFKLRPTFEIIDRIVDYKENLFHYHYRCNLYRFGELVGMCDGIASSKESKFARALLICSSCGKEDTLMKSKYKDGYHWCNKNKGGCGENILSSTLDMGNETFNYNSINTLCKMAQKRALVGAVLIVCGASEYFTQDLED
;
A
#
# COMPACT_ATOMS: atom_id res chain seq x y z
N MET A 1 22.95 11.54 -46.74
CA MET A 1 23.11 10.26 -45.99
C MET A 1 21.75 9.91 -45.43
N PRO A 2 21.19 8.72 -45.74
CA PRO A 2 19.96 8.31 -45.09
C PRO A 2 20.30 7.95 -43.63
N VAL A 3 19.60 8.58 -42.70
CA VAL A 3 19.66 8.23 -41.28
C VAL A 3 18.99 6.86 -41.15
N LYS A 4 19.77 5.80 -40.93
CA LYS A 4 19.21 4.52 -40.49
C LYS A 4 18.73 4.70 -39.05
N PHE A 5 17.47 5.07 -38.88
CA PHE A 5 16.74 4.83 -37.64
C PHE A 5 16.37 3.34 -37.61
N ASN A 6 17.35 2.48 -37.33
CA ASN A 6 17.07 1.12 -36.83
C ASN A 6 17.61 1.10 -35.41
N LEU A 7 16.76 1.50 -34.46
CA LEU A 7 17.04 1.40 -33.03
C LEU A 7 16.82 -0.03 -32.50
N LEU A 8 16.26 -0.91 -33.33
CA LEU A 8 15.92 -2.28 -33.00
C LEU A 8 16.39 -3.18 -34.15
N GLU A 9 17.05 -4.27 -33.80
CA GLU A 9 17.45 -5.36 -34.68
C GLU A 9 16.49 -6.55 -34.49
N ASP A 10 16.45 -7.48 -35.45
CA ASP A 10 15.54 -8.65 -35.36
C ASP A 10 15.85 -9.50 -34.10
N GLU A 11 17.11 -9.54 -33.67
CA GLU A 11 17.54 -10.20 -32.43
C GLU A 11 16.93 -9.55 -31.18
N ASP A 12 16.68 -8.23 -31.19
CA ASP A 12 16.01 -7.55 -30.07
C ASP A 12 14.55 -7.98 -29.94
N ILE A 13 13.88 -8.23 -31.08
CA ILE A 13 12.51 -8.73 -31.12
C ILE A 13 12.46 -10.16 -30.60
N GLU A 14 13.36 -11.03 -31.06
CA GLU A 14 13.45 -12.42 -30.58
C GLU A 14 13.74 -12.48 -29.07
N GLN A 15 14.64 -11.63 -28.57
CA GLN A 15 14.91 -11.53 -27.13
C GLN A 15 13.68 -11.05 -26.36
N ALA A 16 12.96 -10.05 -26.86
CA ALA A 16 11.73 -9.56 -26.23
C ALA A 16 10.67 -10.67 -26.17
N GLU A 17 10.44 -11.39 -27.27
CA GLU A 17 9.51 -12.53 -27.31
C GLU A 17 9.88 -13.62 -26.30
N PHE A 18 11.16 -13.96 -26.20
CA PHE A 18 11.64 -14.91 -25.20
C PHE A 18 11.37 -14.43 -23.77
N ILE A 19 11.64 -13.16 -23.46
CA ILE A 19 11.38 -12.57 -22.14
C ILE A 19 9.88 -12.59 -21.82
N PHE A 20 9.03 -12.21 -22.77
CA PHE A 20 7.57 -12.20 -22.59
C PHE A 20 7.00 -13.61 -22.42
N SER A 21 7.53 -14.59 -23.14
CA SER A 21 7.16 -16.00 -22.97
C SER A 21 7.57 -16.51 -21.58
N ALA A 22 8.80 -16.19 -21.15
CA ALA A 22 9.32 -16.60 -19.86
C ALA A 22 8.53 -16.01 -18.68
N ILE A 23 8.14 -14.73 -18.73
CA ILE A 23 7.31 -14.14 -17.68
C ILE A 23 5.92 -14.77 -17.65
N ARG A 24 5.30 -15.01 -18.81
CA ARG A 24 3.98 -15.65 -18.89
C ARG A 24 4.00 -17.04 -18.27
N GLU A 25 4.99 -17.86 -18.63
CA GLU A 25 5.17 -19.21 -18.10
C GLU A 25 5.43 -19.17 -16.59
N TYR A 26 6.28 -18.24 -16.12
CA TYR A 26 6.58 -18.10 -14.72
C TYR A 26 5.34 -17.68 -13.91
N VAL A 27 4.59 -16.69 -14.37
CA VAL A 27 3.35 -16.21 -13.74
C VAL A 27 2.37 -17.37 -13.59
N ASN A 28 2.11 -18.09 -14.67
CA ASN A 28 1.13 -19.19 -14.66
C ASN A 28 1.53 -20.36 -13.74
N ARG A 29 2.83 -20.61 -13.55
CA ARG A 29 3.31 -21.76 -12.75
C ARG A 29 3.63 -21.43 -11.29
N ASN A 30 4.04 -20.20 -10.99
CA ASN A 30 4.67 -19.86 -9.71
C ASN A 30 3.94 -18.79 -8.91
N LEU A 31 3.08 -17.99 -9.55
CA LEU A 31 2.26 -17.01 -8.85
C LEU A 31 0.91 -17.65 -8.51
N GLN A 32 0.49 -17.49 -7.26
CA GLN A 32 -0.74 -18.02 -6.71
C GLN A 32 -1.74 -16.88 -6.47
N GLU A 33 -2.95 -17.05 -7.01
CA GLU A 33 -4.05 -16.12 -6.75
C GLU A 33 -4.33 -16.03 -5.24
N LYS A 34 -4.69 -14.83 -4.77
CA LYS A 34 -4.89 -14.43 -3.36
C LYS A 34 -3.63 -14.34 -2.50
N ILE A 35 -2.49 -14.83 -2.98
CA ILE A 35 -1.21 -14.74 -2.26
C ILE A 35 -0.27 -13.76 -2.98
N ASP A 36 -0.04 -13.97 -4.26
CA ASP A 36 0.90 -13.18 -5.07
C ASP A 36 0.19 -12.10 -5.88
N TYR A 37 -1.07 -12.32 -6.24
CA TYR A 37 -1.95 -11.38 -6.94
C TYR A 37 -3.41 -11.68 -6.65
N GLY A 38 -4.33 -10.76 -6.96
CA GLY A 38 -5.76 -11.05 -6.86
C GLY A 38 -6.64 -9.89 -7.32
N LEU A 39 -7.94 -10.17 -7.48
CA LEU A 39 -8.92 -9.12 -7.74
C LEU A 39 -9.19 -8.34 -6.45
N ILE A 40 -9.10 -7.02 -6.53
CA ILE A 40 -9.54 -6.09 -5.48
C ILE A 40 -10.85 -5.47 -5.94
N PRO A 41 -11.84 -5.25 -5.04
CA PRO A 41 -13.03 -4.47 -5.35
C PRO A 41 -12.66 -3.16 -6.08
N ASN A 42 -13.50 -2.73 -7.02
CA ASN A 42 -13.32 -1.48 -7.78
C ASN A 42 -12.09 -1.41 -8.73
N CYS A 43 -11.21 -2.41 -8.78
CA CYS A 43 -10.02 -2.41 -9.66
C CYS A 43 -10.24 -3.06 -11.05
N GLY A 44 -11.50 -3.21 -11.49
CA GLY A 44 -11.83 -3.86 -12.76
C GLY A 44 -11.51 -5.36 -12.80
N ASN A 45 -11.35 -5.91 -14.01
CA ASN A 45 -11.12 -7.34 -14.22
C ASN A 45 -9.64 -7.75 -14.22
N LYS A 46 -8.71 -6.78 -14.21
CA LYS A 46 -7.27 -7.08 -14.20
C LYS A 46 -6.82 -7.24 -12.74
N PRO A 47 -6.19 -8.37 -12.38
CA PRO A 47 -5.75 -8.59 -11.01
C PRO A 47 -4.68 -7.59 -10.58
N VAL A 48 -4.62 -7.29 -9.29
CA VAL A 48 -3.60 -6.45 -8.66
C VAL A 48 -2.42 -7.32 -8.25
N LEU A 49 -1.20 -6.86 -8.53
CA LEU A 49 0.01 -7.54 -8.07
C LEU A 49 0.25 -7.21 -6.59
N PHE A 50 0.36 -8.25 -5.75
CA PHE A 50 0.68 -8.08 -4.33
C PHE A 50 2.19 -8.08 -4.12
N LYS A 51 2.60 -7.65 -2.92
CA LYS A 51 4.01 -7.58 -2.54
C LYS A 51 4.74 -8.91 -2.72
N ALA A 52 4.12 -10.03 -2.33
CA ALA A 52 4.71 -11.36 -2.48
C ALA A 52 5.00 -11.70 -3.96
N GLY A 53 4.06 -11.38 -4.85
CA GLY A 53 4.26 -11.55 -6.30
C GLY A 53 5.37 -10.64 -6.84
N ALA A 54 5.41 -9.38 -6.39
CA ALA A 54 6.47 -8.45 -6.77
C ALA A 54 7.87 -8.93 -6.32
N GLU A 55 7.99 -9.50 -5.12
CA GLU A 55 9.25 -10.07 -4.62
C GLU A 55 9.69 -11.31 -5.42
N LYS A 56 8.75 -12.18 -5.83
CA LYS A 56 9.04 -13.31 -6.73
C LYS A 56 9.56 -12.84 -8.09
N LEU A 57 8.93 -11.82 -8.67
CA LEU A 57 9.38 -11.24 -9.94
C LEU A 57 10.75 -10.57 -9.79
N CYS A 58 11.02 -9.84 -8.70
CA CYS A 58 12.37 -9.34 -8.41
C CYS A 58 13.39 -10.47 -8.41
N ARG A 59 13.08 -11.61 -7.77
CA ARG A 59 13.97 -12.77 -7.72
C ARG A 59 14.22 -13.37 -9.10
N LEU A 60 13.17 -13.51 -9.93
CA LEU A 60 13.25 -14.04 -11.30
C LEU A 60 14.18 -13.17 -12.17
N PHE A 61 13.96 -11.85 -12.16
CA PHE A 61 14.69 -10.89 -12.99
C PHE A 61 16.02 -10.42 -12.38
N LYS A 62 16.44 -11.04 -11.27
CA LYS A 62 17.68 -10.71 -10.52
C LYS A 62 17.75 -9.22 -10.15
N LEU A 63 16.60 -8.67 -9.77
CA LEU A 63 16.44 -7.28 -9.38
C LEU A 63 16.70 -7.12 -7.88
N ARG A 64 17.46 -6.10 -7.51
CA ARG A 64 17.69 -5.68 -6.14
C ARG A 64 16.94 -4.36 -5.89
N PRO A 65 15.82 -4.38 -5.16
CA PRO A 65 15.14 -3.15 -4.75
C PRO A 65 15.92 -2.43 -3.65
N THR A 66 15.93 -1.11 -3.71
CA THR A 66 16.40 -0.21 -2.66
C THR A 66 15.39 0.92 -2.51
N PHE A 67 15.24 1.44 -1.29
CA PHE A 67 14.24 2.46 -0.99
C PHE A 67 14.92 3.74 -0.53
N GLU A 68 14.54 4.84 -1.15
CA GLU A 68 14.97 6.19 -0.82
C GLU A 68 13.75 6.97 -0.33
N ILE A 69 13.89 7.70 0.77
CA ILE A 69 12.85 8.63 1.21
C ILE A 69 13.02 9.94 0.44
N ILE A 70 12.02 10.31 -0.35
CA ILE A 70 12.06 11.52 -1.17
C ILE A 70 11.55 12.72 -0.36
N ASP A 71 10.43 12.53 0.34
CA ASP A 71 9.87 13.54 1.24
C ASP A 71 9.08 12.89 2.38
N ARG A 72 8.96 13.62 3.50
CA ARG A 72 8.10 13.27 4.63
C ARG A 72 7.52 14.49 5.31
N ILE A 73 6.24 14.41 5.63
CA ILE A 73 5.56 15.36 6.52
C ILE A 73 5.18 14.61 7.79
N VAL A 74 5.59 15.14 8.94
CA VAL A 74 5.25 14.59 10.25
C VAL A 74 4.77 15.74 11.13
N ASP A 75 3.46 15.93 11.17
CA ASP A 75 2.79 16.93 11.98
C ASP A 75 1.84 16.25 12.98
N TYR A 76 2.25 16.25 14.25
CA TYR A 76 1.48 15.72 15.36
C TYR A 76 0.30 16.63 15.76
N LYS A 77 0.33 17.92 15.43
CA LYS A 77 -0.76 18.85 15.73
C LYS A 77 -1.93 18.62 14.79
N GLU A 78 -1.64 18.58 13.49
CA GLU A 78 -2.65 18.39 12.43
C GLU A 78 -2.97 16.92 12.13
N ASN A 79 -2.32 15.99 12.85
CA ASN A 79 -2.36 14.55 12.60
C ASN A 79 -2.03 14.19 11.14
N LEU A 80 -1.11 14.94 10.52
CA LEU A 80 -0.69 14.77 9.14
C LEU A 80 0.64 14.01 9.07
N PHE A 81 0.57 12.79 8.58
CA PHE A 81 1.73 11.92 8.35
C PHE A 81 1.73 11.55 6.88
N HIS A 82 2.77 11.97 6.17
CA HIS A 82 2.95 11.72 4.76
C HIS A 82 4.33 11.11 4.54
N TYR A 83 4.39 10.03 3.76
CA TYR A 83 5.63 9.38 3.37
C TYR A 83 5.67 9.19 1.86
N HIS A 84 6.70 9.73 1.22
CA HIS A 84 7.00 9.54 -0.19
C HIS A 84 8.31 8.78 -0.30
N TYR A 85 8.23 7.56 -0.83
CA TYR A 85 9.39 6.71 -1.08
C TYR A 85 9.57 6.47 -2.57
N ARG A 86 10.83 6.41 -3.01
CA ARG A 86 11.23 5.89 -4.32
C ARG A 86 11.81 4.51 -4.14
N CYS A 87 11.32 3.56 -4.94
CA CYS A 87 11.96 2.27 -5.11
C CYS A 87 12.84 2.32 -6.34
N ASN A 88 14.14 2.07 -6.16
CA ASN A 88 15.13 1.94 -7.22
C ASN A 88 15.45 0.45 -7.41
N LEU A 89 15.26 -0.07 -8.63
CA LEU A 89 15.55 -1.46 -8.99
C LEU A 89 16.89 -1.55 -9.70
N TYR A 90 17.82 -2.29 -9.11
CA TYR A 90 19.14 -2.52 -9.67
C TYR A 90 19.28 -3.93 -10.26
N ARG A 91 19.95 -4.07 -11.40
CA ARG A 91 20.36 -5.35 -11.97
C ARG A 91 21.84 -5.28 -12.29
N PHE A 92 22.63 -6.17 -11.68
CA PHE A 92 24.10 -6.21 -11.85
C PHE A 92 24.83 -4.87 -11.59
N GLY A 93 24.29 -4.04 -10.68
CA GLY A 93 24.87 -2.74 -10.33
C GLY A 93 24.28 -1.56 -11.10
N GLU A 94 23.54 -1.80 -12.19
CA GLU A 94 22.90 -0.76 -12.99
C GLU A 94 21.46 -0.51 -12.52
N LEU A 95 21.07 0.76 -12.51
CA LEU A 95 19.68 1.16 -12.25
C LEU A 95 18.84 0.86 -13.50
N VAL A 96 17.91 -0.07 -13.40
CA VAL A 96 17.08 -0.51 -14.54
C VAL A 96 15.65 0.02 -14.48
N GLY A 97 15.25 0.60 -13.35
CA GLY A 97 13.97 1.28 -13.24
C GLY A 97 13.73 1.82 -11.85
N MET A 98 12.75 2.72 -11.76
CA MET A 98 12.35 3.33 -10.52
C MET A 98 10.85 3.62 -10.52
N CYS A 99 10.26 3.68 -9.34
CA CYS A 99 8.89 4.14 -9.16
C CYS A 99 8.70 4.73 -7.77
N ASP A 100 7.80 5.70 -7.68
CA ASP A 100 7.48 6.38 -6.44
C ASP A 100 6.19 5.82 -5.84
N GLY A 101 6.14 5.78 -4.52
CA GLY A 101 5.00 5.36 -3.74
C GLY A 101 4.79 6.33 -2.59
N ILE A 102 3.55 6.79 -2.46
CA ILE A 102 3.13 7.75 -1.45
C ILE A 102 2.14 7.06 -0.51
N ALA A 103 2.16 7.42 0.77
CA ALA A 103 1.06 7.11 1.69
C ALA A 103 0.83 8.28 2.67
N SER A 104 -0.44 8.60 2.93
CA SER A 104 -0.85 9.72 3.80
C SER A 104 -1.87 9.31 4.86
N SER A 105 -1.75 9.88 6.07
CA SER A 105 -2.74 9.73 7.15
C SER A 105 -4.13 10.26 6.80
N LYS A 106 -4.22 11.09 5.75
CA LYS A 106 -5.48 11.63 5.23
C LYS A 106 -6.18 10.71 4.22
N GLU A 107 -5.61 9.54 3.90
CA GLU A 107 -6.34 8.53 3.13
C GLU A 107 -7.44 7.90 4.02
N SER A 108 -8.62 7.68 3.44
CA SER A 108 -9.86 7.24 4.12
C SER A 108 -9.66 6.03 5.04
N LYS A 109 -8.89 5.02 4.62
CA LYS A 109 -8.58 3.81 5.41
C LYS A 109 -7.83 4.06 6.73
N PHE A 110 -7.19 5.21 6.89
CA PHE A 110 -6.47 5.57 8.11
C PHE A 110 -7.28 6.48 9.03
N ALA A 111 -8.44 6.94 8.55
CA ALA A 111 -9.41 7.64 9.36
C ALA A 111 -10.00 6.66 10.39
N ARG A 112 -10.06 7.10 11.63
CA ARG A 112 -10.79 6.47 12.72
C ARG A 112 -11.87 7.44 13.16
N ALA A 113 -13.12 6.99 13.17
CA ALA A 113 -14.18 7.75 13.80
C ALA A 113 -13.92 7.92 15.31
N LEU A 114 -14.00 9.14 15.80
CA LEU A 114 -14.03 9.40 17.24
C LEU A 114 -15.36 8.92 17.81
N LEU A 115 -15.32 8.26 18.95
CA LEU A 115 -16.55 7.88 19.65
C LEU A 115 -16.91 8.99 20.64
N ILE A 116 -18.16 9.42 20.61
CA ILE A 116 -18.74 10.39 21.53
C ILE A 116 -19.49 9.64 22.63
N CYS A 117 -19.21 10.02 23.87
CA CYS A 117 -19.94 9.50 25.03
C CYS A 117 -21.37 10.05 25.05
N SER A 118 -22.37 9.21 24.80
CA SER A 118 -23.80 9.61 24.81
C SER A 118 -24.30 10.13 26.17
N SER A 119 -23.57 9.88 27.26
CA SER A 119 -23.89 10.37 28.60
C SER A 119 -23.34 11.77 28.91
N CYS A 120 -22.14 12.10 28.43
CA CYS A 120 -21.46 13.36 28.79
C CYS A 120 -20.97 14.21 27.61
N GLY A 121 -21.19 13.75 26.37
CA GLY A 121 -20.84 14.46 25.13
C GLY A 121 -19.35 14.53 24.81
N LYS A 122 -18.46 13.92 25.60
CA LYS A 122 -17.01 13.99 25.37
C LYS A 122 -16.54 13.01 24.32
N GLU A 123 -15.74 13.50 23.38
CA GLU A 123 -15.12 12.72 22.30
C GLU A 123 -13.84 12.00 22.76
N ASP A 124 -13.49 10.88 22.11
CA ASP A 124 -12.27 10.07 22.33
C ASP A 124 -12.04 9.54 23.77
N THR A 125 -13.05 9.61 24.63
CA THR A 125 -12.95 9.13 26.03
C THR A 125 -13.33 7.66 26.20
N LEU A 126 -13.98 7.05 25.21
CA LEU A 126 -14.54 5.70 25.30
C LEU A 126 -13.54 4.60 24.99
N MET A 127 -13.48 3.59 25.85
CA MET A 127 -12.62 2.41 25.72
C MET A 127 -13.46 1.14 25.75
N LYS A 128 -13.16 0.12 24.94
CA LYS A 128 -13.87 -1.17 25.02
C LYS A 128 -13.77 -1.75 26.44
N SER A 129 -14.91 -2.14 27.00
CA SER A 129 -14.96 -2.74 28.34
C SER A 129 -14.34 -4.13 28.31
N LYS A 130 -13.48 -4.42 29.28
CA LYS A 130 -12.91 -5.77 29.47
C LYS A 130 -13.86 -6.72 30.20
N TYR A 131 -14.85 -6.17 30.89
CA TYR A 131 -15.71 -6.91 31.82
C TYR A 131 -17.10 -7.20 31.25
N LYS A 132 -17.52 -6.47 30.20
CA LYS A 132 -18.84 -6.59 29.61
C LYS A 132 -18.74 -6.48 28.09
N ASP A 133 -18.97 -7.59 27.41
CA ASP A 133 -18.92 -7.62 25.95
C ASP A 133 -20.03 -6.75 25.35
N GLY A 134 -19.71 -6.08 24.23
CA GLY A 134 -20.61 -5.11 23.60
C GLY A 134 -20.72 -3.76 24.31
N TYR A 135 -19.92 -3.45 25.34
CA TYR A 135 -19.94 -2.16 26.03
C TYR A 135 -18.61 -1.41 25.91
N HIS A 136 -18.68 -0.08 25.95
CA HIS A 136 -17.55 0.82 26.14
C HIS A 136 -17.67 1.50 27.50
N TRP A 137 -16.54 1.69 28.19
CA TRP A 137 -16.47 2.47 29.41
C TRP A 137 -15.87 3.85 29.09
N CYS A 138 -16.49 4.91 29.61
CA CYS A 138 -16.01 6.28 29.45
C CYS A 138 -14.87 6.56 30.45
N ASN A 139 -13.64 6.68 29.95
CA ASN A 139 -12.44 6.70 30.77
C ASN A 139 -12.20 8.04 31.48
N LYS A 140 -12.32 8.05 32.82
CA LYS A 140 -12.08 9.23 33.67
C LYS A 140 -10.67 9.83 33.52
N ASN A 141 -9.64 9.02 33.25
CA ASN A 141 -8.27 9.51 33.04
C ASN A 141 -8.12 10.32 31.73
N LYS A 142 -9.00 10.07 30.76
CA LYS A 142 -9.13 10.89 29.54
C LYS A 142 -10.15 12.03 29.71
N GLY A 143 -10.62 12.28 30.93
CA GLY A 143 -11.64 13.28 31.22
C GLY A 143 -13.09 12.79 31.06
N GLY A 144 -13.32 11.48 30.86
CA GLY A 144 -14.66 10.89 30.76
C GLY A 144 -15.48 10.86 32.06
N CYS A 145 -16.77 10.51 31.97
CA CYS A 145 -17.68 10.45 33.13
C CYS A 145 -17.62 9.14 33.94
N GLY A 146 -17.08 8.06 33.39
CA GLY A 146 -17.03 6.74 34.04
C GLY A 146 -18.17 5.78 33.69
N GLU A 147 -19.14 6.23 32.90
CA GLU A 147 -20.32 5.44 32.57
C GLU A 147 -20.00 4.27 31.62
N ASN A 148 -20.76 3.17 31.74
CA ASN A 148 -20.71 2.07 30.78
C ASN A 148 -21.80 2.24 29.73
N ILE A 149 -21.41 2.39 28.48
CA ILE A 149 -22.29 2.69 27.36
C ILE A 149 -22.35 1.49 26.43
N LEU A 150 -23.56 1.18 25.96
CA LEU A 150 -23.77 0.12 24.99
C LEU A 150 -23.17 0.53 23.65
N SER A 151 -22.40 -0.36 23.00
CA SER A 151 -21.67 0.01 21.77
C SER A 151 -22.60 0.40 20.61
N SER A 152 -23.82 -0.13 20.58
CA SER A 152 -24.82 0.18 19.56
C SER A 152 -25.50 1.55 19.74
N THR A 153 -25.25 2.26 20.85
CA THR A 153 -25.83 3.59 21.13
C THR A 153 -24.78 4.69 21.07
N LEU A 154 -23.58 4.39 20.56
CA LEU A 154 -22.49 5.35 20.48
C LEU A 154 -22.68 6.29 19.30
N ASP A 155 -22.52 7.58 19.58
CA ASP A 155 -22.47 8.60 18.55
C ASP A 155 -21.05 8.69 17.98
N MET A 156 -20.95 8.98 16.68
CA MET A 156 -19.66 9.17 16.01
C MET A 156 -19.36 10.66 15.87
N GLY A 157 -18.18 11.06 16.32
CA GLY A 157 -17.62 12.38 16.15
C GLY A 157 -16.68 12.46 14.94
N ASN A 158 -15.90 13.53 14.88
CA ASN A 158 -14.99 13.77 13.75
C ASN A 158 -13.98 12.63 13.57
N GLU A 159 -13.59 12.38 12.33
CA GLU A 159 -12.55 11.42 12.04
C GLU A 159 -11.17 11.93 12.47
N THR A 160 -10.37 11.08 13.10
CA THR A 160 -9.00 11.35 13.48
C THR A 160 -8.07 10.22 13.06
N PHE A 161 -6.78 10.47 12.98
CA PHE A 161 -5.80 9.47 12.58
C PHE A 161 -5.47 8.50 13.73
N ASN A 162 -5.30 7.22 13.42
CA ASN A 162 -4.78 6.22 14.36
C ASN A 162 -3.24 6.18 14.34
N TYR A 163 -2.60 6.71 15.38
CA TYR A 163 -1.15 6.73 15.53
C TYR A 163 -0.45 5.36 15.44
N ASN A 164 -1.14 4.26 15.77
CA ASN A 164 -0.58 2.92 15.61
C ASN A 164 -0.36 2.55 14.12
N SER A 165 -0.94 3.30 13.20
CA SER A 165 -0.84 3.11 11.75
C SER A 165 0.33 3.85 11.11
N ILE A 166 1.17 4.59 11.86
CA ILE A 166 2.32 5.32 11.28
C ILE A 166 3.29 4.37 10.56
N ASN A 167 3.62 3.23 11.18
CA ASN A 167 4.47 2.23 10.56
C ASN A 167 3.80 1.62 9.31
N THR A 168 2.48 1.44 9.37
CA THR A 168 1.68 0.97 8.23
C THR A 168 1.79 1.93 7.06
N LEU A 169 1.67 3.25 7.27
CA LEU A 169 1.88 4.27 6.23
C LEU A 169 3.25 4.14 5.57
N CYS A 170 4.32 4.08 6.37
CA CYS A 170 5.68 3.96 5.85
C CYS A 170 5.85 2.68 5.01
N LYS A 171 5.37 1.53 5.51
CA LYS A 171 5.44 0.25 4.78
C LYS A 171 4.56 0.24 3.54
N MET A 172 3.44 0.97 3.54
CA MET A 172 2.55 1.08 2.39
C MET A 172 3.14 1.94 1.28
N ALA A 173 3.77 3.07 1.61
CA ALA A 173 4.50 3.88 0.63
C ALA A 173 5.59 3.04 -0.07
N GLN A 174 6.39 2.29 0.70
CA GLN A 174 7.40 1.38 0.16
C GLN A 174 6.79 0.24 -0.67
N LYS A 175 5.68 -0.36 -0.22
CA LYS A 175 4.93 -1.39 -0.98
C LYS A 175 4.52 -0.85 -2.35
N ARG A 176 3.89 0.32 -2.38
CA ARG A 176 3.40 0.96 -3.61
C ARG A 176 4.55 1.24 -4.57
N ALA A 177 5.65 1.80 -4.06
CA ALA A 177 6.85 2.07 -4.83
C ALA A 177 7.45 0.79 -5.43
N LEU A 178 7.58 -0.28 -4.64
CA LEU A 178 8.12 -1.56 -5.09
C LEU A 178 7.27 -2.18 -6.20
N VAL A 179 5.95 -2.30 -5.97
CA VAL A 179 5.04 -2.93 -6.94
C VAL A 179 5.05 -2.15 -8.24
N GLY A 180 4.96 -0.82 -8.19
CA GLY A 180 5.02 0.02 -9.38
C GLY A 180 6.33 -0.15 -10.16
N ALA A 181 7.47 -0.16 -9.47
CA ALA A 181 8.77 -0.35 -10.12
C ALA A 181 8.88 -1.73 -10.79
N VAL A 182 8.38 -2.79 -10.14
CA VAL A 182 8.40 -4.15 -10.69
C VAL A 182 7.47 -4.28 -11.90
N LEU A 183 6.29 -3.67 -11.88
CA LEU A 183 5.38 -3.67 -13.03
C LEU A 183 6.04 -3.04 -14.26
N ILE A 184 6.76 -1.92 -14.05
CA ILE A 184 7.50 -1.22 -15.12
C ILE A 184 8.65 -2.10 -15.65
N VAL A 185 9.55 -2.54 -14.77
CA VAL A 185 10.80 -3.22 -15.19
C VAL A 185 10.56 -4.60 -15.77
N CYS A 186 9.58 -5.34 -15.23
CA CYS A 186 9.30 -6.71 -15.67
C CYS A 186 8.29 -6.77 -16.82
N GLY A 187 7.70 -5.65 -17.25
CA GLY A 187 6.57 -5.67 -18.19
C GLY A 187 5.32 -6.36 -17.64
N ALA A 188 5.21 -6.48 -16.31
CA ALA A 188 4.16 -7.25 -15.66
C ALA A 188 2.79 -6.51 -15.66
N SER A 189 2.74 -5.26 -16.14
CA SER A 189 1.50 -4.49 -16.31
C SER A 189 0.53 -5.08 -17.35
N GLU A 190 1.01 -5.96 -18.23
CA GLU A 190 0.15 -6.76 -19.12
C GLU A 190 -0.82 -7.62 -18.30
N TYR A 191 -0.31 -8.27 -17.25
CA TYR A 191 -1.02 -9.24 -16.42
C TYR A 191 -1.69 -8.60 -15.20
N PHE A 192 -1.03 -7.60 -14.61
CA PHE A 192 -1.44 -7.04 -13.33
C PHE A 192 -1.60 -5.53 -13.40
N THR A 193 -2.45 -4.99 -12.56
CA THR A 193 -2.48 -3.54 -12.27
C THR A 193 -1.75 -3.25 -10.97
N GLN A 194 -1.39 -1.99 -10.79
CA GLN A 194 -0.96 -1.49 -9.49
C GLN A 194 -2.18 -1.32 -8.59
N ASP A 195 -1.94 -1.52 -7.30
CA ASP A 195 -2.89 -1.26 -6.23
C ASP A 195 -3.15 0.25 -6.14
N LEU A 196 -4.16 0.74 -6.86
CA LEU A 196 -4.79 2.03 -6.63
C LEU A 196 -5.89 1.76 -5.61
N GLU A 197 -5.50 1.72 -4.33
CA GLU A 197 -6.44 1.47 -3.24
C GLU A 197 -7.55 2.53 -3.23
N ASP A 198 -8.73 2.17 -3.75
CA ASP A 198 -10.04 2.68 -3.33
C ASP A 198 -10.75 1.61 -2.48
#